data_AF-A0A0C9VCI8-F1
#
_entry.id   AF-A0A0C9VCI8-F1
#
_cell.length_a   1.000
_cell.length_b   1.000
_cell.length_c   1.000
_cell.angle_alpha   90.00
_cell.angle_beta   90.00
_cell.angle_gamma   90.00
#
_symmetry.space_group_name_H-M   'P 1'
#
loop_
_entity.id
_entity.type
_entity.pdbx_description
1 polymer ?
#
loop_
_entity_poly.entity_id
_entity_poly.type
_entity_poly.pdbx_seq_one_letter_code
_entity_poly.pdbx_strand_id
1 'polypeptide(L)'
;CMVCRASTDRRCDRCLELWYCSPEHQEAGWKTHKSTCNPHNEIKGIYFAAGESAPRIVTVPLEYAEIPDRWGRRMELVKYPVLNALLGPGEHDGLPITRKGKDGKELKHPFRLFIRDNFLNDGSPPNRIPSNLTKGKAPHKWAGNLLALK
;
A
#
# COMPACT_ATOMS: atom_id res chain seq x y z
N CYS A 1 -8.20 18.00 15.86
CA CYS A 1 -7.69 17.16 16.95
C CYS A 1 -8.50 15.88 17.03
N MET A 2 -7.85 14.71 17.05
CA MET A 2 -8.53 13.41 17.10
C MET A 2 -9.29 13.16 18.43
N VAL A 3 -8.86 13.80 19.52
CA VAL A 3 -9.47 13.64 20.86
C VAL A 3 -10.63 14.62 21.09
N CYS A 4 -10.37 15.93 21.04
CA CYS A 4 -11.39 16.95 21.36
C CYS A 4 -12.10 17.58 20.15
N ARG A 5 -11.78 17.14 18.93
CA ARG A 5 -12.35 17.65 17.65
C ARG A 5 -12.07 19.13 17.32
N ALA A 6 -11.36 19.88 18.15
CA ALA A 6 -10.91 21.24 17.84
C ALA A 6 -10.03 21.30 16.57
N SER A 7 -10.07 22.41 15.83
CA SER A 7 -9.15 22.66 14.71
C SER A 7 -7.70 22.68 15.20
N THR A 8 -6.78 22.11 14.42
CA THR A 8 -5.34 22.10 14.75
C THR A 8 -4.53 21.87 13.49
N ASP A 9 -3.38 22.53 13.42
CA ASP A 9 -2.38 22.32 12.37
C ASP A 9 -1.22 21.43 12.85
N ARG A 10 -1.26 20.98 14.12
CA ARG A 10 -0.23 20.12 14.70
C ARG A 10 -0.54 18.65 14.42
N ARG A 11 0.48 17.93 13.96
CA ARG A 11 0.44 16.51 13.62
C ARG A 11 1.28 15.69 14.61
N CYS A 12 1.06 14.39 14.65
CA CYS A 12 1.91 13.45 15.39
C CYS A 12 3.36 13.57 14.91
N ASP A 13 4.28 13.96 15.78
CA ASP A 13 5.69 14.19 15.44
C ASP A 13 6.41 12.96 14.85
N ARG A 14 5.84 11.76 15.05
CA ARG A 14 6.41 10.50 14.57
C ARG A 14 6.00 10.15 13.15
N CYS A 15 4.71 10.17 12.86
CA CYS A 15 4.18 9.66 11.59
C CYS A 15 3.52 10.73 10.72
N LEU A 16 3.22 11.91 11.29
CA LEU A 16 2.55 13.03 10.63
C LEU A 16 1.14 12.74 10.06
N GLU A 17 0.54 11.60 10.42
CA GLU A 17 -0.78 11.16 9.91
C GLU A 17 -1.97 11.72 10.71
N LEU A 18 -1.81 11.83 12.04
CA LEU A 18 -2.91 12.21 12.94
C LEU A 18 -2.70 13.59 13.53
N TRP A 19 -3.82 14.28 13.75
CA TRP A 19 -3.84 15.67 14.19
C TRP A 19 -4.19 15.78 15.68
N TYR A 20 -3.36 16.45 16.46
CA TYR A 20 -3.58 16.71 17.89
C TYR A 20 -3.43 18.21 18.16
N CYS A 21 -4.19 18.81 19.08
CA CYS A 21 -4.00 20.22 19.41
C CYS A 21 -2.91 20.43 20.47
N SER A 22 -2.59 19.40 21.25
CA SER A 22 -1.60 19.46 22.31
C SER A 22 -0.96 18.08 22.60
N PRO A 23 0.22 18.04 23.25
CA PRO A 23 0.87 16.80 23.66
C PRO A 23 0.01 15.91 24.55
N GLU A 24 -0.81 16.51 25.43
CA GLU A 24 -1.70 15.77 26.34
C GLU A 24 -2.75 14.98 25.54
N HIS A 25 -3.30 15.57 24.47
CA HIS A 25 -4.22 14.87 23.59
C HIS A 25 -3.52 13.83 22.69
N GLN A 26 -2.25 14.05 22.35
CA GLN A 26 -1.47 13.02 21.67
C GLN A 26 -1.25 11.81 22.59
N GLU A 27 -0.91 12.02 23.86
CA GLU A 27 -0.75 10.96 24.84
C GLU A 27 -2.07 10.23 25.14
N ALA A 28 -3.18 10.98 25.28
CA ALA A 28 -4.50 10.40 25.45
C ALA A 28 -4.90 9.53 24.24
N GLY A 29 -4.63 10.01 23.02
CA GLY A 29 -4.84 9.27 21.77
C GLY A 29 -3.80 8.18 21.50
N TRP A 30 -2.69 8.14 22.24
CA TRP A 30 -1.57 7.23 21.96
C TRP A 30 -1.96 5.77 22.17
N LYS A 31 -2.83 5.48 23.14
CA LYS A 31 -3.31 4.12 23.41
C LYS A 31 -3.95 3.45 22.18
N THR A 32 -4.64 4.23 21.35
CA THR A 32 -5.27 3.75 20.11
C THR A 32 -4.37 3.94 18.89
N HIS A 33 -3.57 5.00 18.83
CA HIS A 33 -2.70 5.31 17.70
C HIS A 33 -1.42 4.46 17.65
N LYS A 34 -0.85 4.05 18.78
CA LYS A 34 0.47 3.40 18.85
C LYS A 34 0.63 2.21 17.91
N SER A 35 -0.43 1.42 17.72
CA SER A 35 -0.42 0.24 16.85
C SER A 35 -0.42 0.57 15.36
N THR A 36 -0.84 1.78 14.98
CA THR A 36 -0.93 2.25 13.59
C THR A 36 0.07 3.35 13.26
N CYS A 37 0.79 3.87 14.25
CA CYS A 37 1.85 4.87 14.06
C CYS A 37 3.02 4.26 13.28
N ASN A 38 3.32 4.81 12.10
CA ASN A 38 4.43 4.38 11.24
C ASN A 38 5.50 5.48 11.10
N PRO A 39 6.51 5.53 12.00
CA PRO A 39 7.56 6.54 11.96
C PRO A 39 8.63 6.29 10.91
N HIS A 40 8.79 5.05 10.44
CA HIS A 40 9.89 4.67 9.55
C HIS A 40 9.61 4.96 8.08
N ASN A 41 8.42 5.45 7.74
CA ASN A 41 7.98 5.64 6.36
C ASN A 41 8.16 4.38 5.52
N GLU A 42 7.85 3.23 6.09
CA GLU A 42 8.02 1.94 5.43
C GLU A 42 6.83 1.03 5.72
N ILE A 43 6.45 0.18 4.76
CA ILE A 43 5.43 -0.84 4.94
C ILE A 43 5.94 -2.20 4.46
N LYS A 44 5.47 -3.27 5.08
CA LYS A 44 5.77 -4.63 4.61
C LYS A 44 4.82 -5.01 3.48
N GLY A 45 5.38 -5.50 2.38
CA GLY A 45 4.64 -6.04 1.25
C GLY A 45 4.98 -7.49 0.96
N ILE A 46 4.10 -8.18 0.23
CA ILE A 46 4.39 -9.48 -0.35
C ILE A 46 4.83 -9.24 -1.79
N TYR A 47 6.07 -9.58 -2.09
CA TYR A 47 6.69 -9.36 -3.39
C TYR A 47 6.75 -10.66 -4.19
N PHE A 48 6.35 -10.56 -5.45
CA PHE A 48 6.31 -11.65 -6.42
C PHE A 48 7.26 -11.29 -7.55
N ALA A 49 8.54 -11.62 -7.41
CA ALA A 49 9.52 -11.34 -8.46
C ALA A 49 9.26 -12.26 -9.67
N ALA A 50 9.30 -11.70 -10.88
CA ALA A 50 9.24 -12.49 -12.09
C ALA A 50 10.47 -13.41 -12.19
N GLY A 51 10.27 -14.64 -12.65
CA GLY A 51 11.31 -15.66 -12.70
C GLY A 51 11.54 -16.43 -11.38
N GLU A 52 11.07 -15.95 -10.24
CA GLU A 52 11.14 -16.68 -8.97
C GLU A 52 9.99 -17.71 -8.83
N SER A 53 10.16 -18.67 -7.91
CA SER A 53 9.19 -19.77 -7.68
C SER A 53 8.28 -19.55 -6.48
N ALA A 54 8.65 -18.64 -5.56
CA ALA A 54 7.94 -18.36 -4.32
C ALA A 54 7.93 -16.85 -4.00
N PRO A 55 6.89 -16.34 -3.32
CA PRO A 55 6.85 -14.95 -2.88
C PRO A 55 7.72 -14.72 -1.64
N ARG A 56 8.12 -13.47 -1.40
CA ARG A 56 8.87 -13.06 -0.20
C ARG A 56 8.32 -11.77 0.40
N ILE A 57 8.56 -11.57 1.70
CA ILE A 57 8.23 -10.31 2.37
C ILE A 57 9.34 -9.29 2.07
N VAL A 58 8.94 -8.08 1.70
CA VAL A 58 9.85 -6.95 1.46
C VAL A 58 9.42 -5.73 2.24
N THR A 59 10.37 -4.85 2.53
CA THR A 59 10.11 -3.51 3.01
C THR A 59 9.94 -2.58 1.81
N VAL A 60 8.85 -1.82 1.80
CA VAL A 60 8.52 -0.87 0.75
C VAL A 60 8.60 0.53 1.36
N PRO A 61 9.50 1.40 0.86
CA PRO A 61 9.55 2.77 1.32
C PRO A 61 8.30 3.52 0.88
N LEU A 62 7.92 4.48 1.70
CA LEU A 62 6.78 5.35 1.52
C LEU A 62 7.30 6.79 1.38
N GLU A 63 6.78 7.51 0.40
CA GLU A 63 7.06 8.92 0.18
C GLU A 63 5.80 9.75 0.44
N TYR A 64 6.01 11.04 0.69
CA TYR A 64 4.93 12.01 0.82
C TYR A 64 4.76 12.76 -0.50
N ALA A 65 3.51 12.91 -0.94
CA ALA A 65 3.14 13.79 -2.04
C ALA A 65 2.05 14.75 -1.56
N GLU A 66 2.10 15.97 -2.05
CA GLU A 66 0.97 16.88 -1.95
C GLU A 66 0.06 16.66 -3.15
N ILE A 67 -1.13 16.11 -2.90
CA ILE A 67 -2.15 15.93 -3.93
C ILE A 67 -3.30 16.91 -3.68
N PRO A 68 -3.95 17.44 -4.72
CA PRO A 68 -5.18 18.19 -4.53
C PRO A 68 -6.26 17.29 -3.91
N ASP A 69 -7.09 17.85 -3.03
CA ASP A 69 -8.29 17.20 -2.55
C ASP A 69 -9.24 16.88 -3.72
N ARG A 70 -10.30 16.10 -3.45
CA ARG A 70 -11.30 15.71 -4.48
C ARG A 70 -11.83 16.89 -5.31
N TRP A 71 -11.81 18.11 -4.76
CA TRP A 71 -12.36 19.31 -5.38
C TRP A 71 -11.28 20.30 -5.86
N GLY A 72 -9.99 19.98 -5.74
CA GLY A 72 -8.88 20.88 -6.06
C GLY A 72 -8.77 22.13 -5.18
N ARG A 73 -9.43 22.16 -4.01
CA ARG A 73 -9.50 23.36 -3.15
C ARG A 73 -8.38 23.43 -2.14
N ARG A 74 -7.81 22.29 -1.78
CA ARG A 74 -6.76 22.15 -0.76
C ARG A 74 -5.73 21.13 -1.21
N MET A 75 -4.48 21.35 -0.81
CA MET A 75 -3.45 20.32 -0.91
C MET A 75 -3.53 19.40 0.31
N GLU A 76 -3.60 18.11 0.06
CA GLU A 76 -3.53 17.05 1.05
C GLU A 76 -2.16 16.38 0.95
N LEU A 77 -1.43 16.35 2.07
CA LEU A 77 -0.20 15.58 2.17
C LEU A 77 -0.58 14.11 2.36
N VAL A 78 -0.35 13.29 1.33
CA VAL A 78 -0.62 11.85 1.35
C VAL A 78 0.66 11.05 1.29
N LYS A 79 0.59 9.84 1.82
CA LYS A 79 1.69 8.88 1.83
C LYS A 79 1.43 7.81 0.78
N TYR A 80 2.40 7.56 -0.09
CA TYR A 80 2.28 6.59 -1.18
C TYR A 80 3.51 5.65 -1.23
N PRO A 81 3.32 4.39 -1.65
CA PRO A 81 4.44 3.46 -1.79
C PRO A 81 5.29 3.80 -3.01
N VAL A 82 6.61 3.73 -2.85
CA VAL A 82 7.56 3.89 -3.96
C VAL A 82 7.65 2.57 -4.73
N LEU A 83 6.98 2.50 -5.87
CA LEU A 83 6.83 1.26 -6.63
C LEU A 83 7.98 1.01 -7.62
N ASN A 84 8.58 2.07 -8.17
CA ASN A 84 9.58 1.98 -9.25
C ASN A 84 10.75 1.04 -8.91
N ALA A 85 11.22 1.07 -7.66
CA ALA A 85 12.34 0.24 -7.21
C ALA A 85 12.05 -1.27 -7.24
N LEU A 86 10.76 -1.66 -7.17
CA LEU A 86 10.33 -3.06 -7.12
C LEU A 86 9.65 -3.51 -8.41
N LEU A 87 8.79 -2.67 -8.98
CA LEU A 87 7.98 -2.99 -10.16
C LEU A 87 8.61 -2.53 -11.48
N GLY A 88 9.70 -1.76 -11.41
CA GLY A 88 10.31 -1.11 -12.56
C GLY A 88 9.62 0.20 -12.94
N PRO A 89 10.22 0.97 -13.87
CA PRO A 89 9.70 2.26 -14.30
C PRO A 89 8.39 2.12 -15.10
N GLY A 90 7.59 3.18 -15.09
CA GLY A 90 6.32 3.26 -15.83
C GLY A 90 5.14 3.48 -14.90
N GLU A 91 3.94 3.34 -15.47
CA GLU A 91 2.68 3.45 -14.72
C GLU A 91 2.34 2.12 -14.02
N HIS A 92 1.73 2.24 -12.83
CA HIS A 92 1.31 1.12 -12.00
C HIS A 92 -0.14 1.25 -11.59
N ASP A 93 -0.93 0.20 -11.81
CA ASP A 93 -2.29 0.05 -11.35
C ASP A 93 -2.32 -0.78 -10.06
N GLY A 94 -3.33 -0.50 -9.24
CA GLY A 94 -3.55 -1.11 -7.95
C GLY A 94 -4.89 -1.84 -7.89
N LEU A 95 -4.85 -3.16 -8.06
CA LEU A 95 -6.04 -4.01 -8.04
C LEU A 95 -6.44 -4.34 -6.59
N PRO A 96 -7.69 -4.02 -6.16
CA PRO A 96 -8.14 -4.34 -4.81
C PRO A 96 -8.46 -5.85 -4.68
N ILE A 97 -7.84 -6.49 -3.69
CA ILE A 97 -8.15 -7.87 -3.26
C ILE A 97 -8.90 -7.78 -1.93
N THR A 98 -10.22 -7.83 -2.01
CA THR A 98 -11.11 -7.67 -0.84
C THR A 98 -11.68 -8.99 -0.32
N ARG A 99 -11.62 -10.07 -1.10
CA ARG A 99 -12.27 -11.36 -0.82
C ARG A 99 -11.36 -12.55 -1.12
N LYS A 100 -11.66 -13.69 -0.48
CA LYS A 100 -10.97 -14.97 -0.74
C LYS A 100 -11.46 -15.63 -2.04
N GLY A 101 -11.00 -15.13 -3.18
CA GLY A 101 -11.53 -15.54 -4.49
C GLY A 101 -12.84 -14.85 -4.82
N LYS A 102 -13.42 -15.18 -5.99
CA LYS A 102 -14.56 -14.46 -6.57
C LYS A 102 -15.80 -14.42 -5.66
N ASP A 103 -16.14 -15.57 -5.08
CA ASP A 103 -17.35 -15.73 -4.25
C ASP A 103 -17.02 -16.00 -2.77
N GLY A 104 -15.78 -15.71 -2.36
CA GLY A 104 -15.31 -15.98 -1.01
C GLY A 104 -15.75 -14.94 0.02
N LYS A 105 -15.48 -15.28 1.29
CA LYS A 105 -15.63 -14.35 2.42
C LYS A 105 -14.74 -13.12 2.26
N GLU A 106 -15.22 -11.98 2.75
CA GLU A 106 -14.41 -10.76 2.84
C GLU A 106 -13.19 -10.97 3.72
N LEU A 107 -12.10 -10.34 3.29
CA LEU A 107 -10.89 -10.25 4.08
C LEU A 107 -11.09 -9.18 5.14
N LYS A 108 -10.82 -9.54 6.40
CA LYS A 108 -10.74 -8.58 7.51
C LYS A 108 -9.74 -7.44 7.20
N HIS A 109 -8.74 -7.76 6.39
CA HIS A 109 -7.70 -6.84 5.93
C HIS A 109 -7.51 -7.05 4.43
N PRO A 110 -8.16 -6.22 3.58
CA PRO A 110 -7.94 -6.24 2.14
C PRO A 110 -6.48 -5.97 1.79
N PHE A 111 -6.09 -6.40 0.60
CA PHE A 111 -4.81 -6.05 0.00
C PHE A 111 -5.05 -5.22 -1.26
N ARG A 112 -4.05 -4.43 -1.65
CA ARG A 112 -3.95 -3.86 -2.99
C ARG A 112 -2.76 -4.51 -3.69
N LEU A 113 -3.03 -5.13 -4.83
CA LEU A 113 -2.02 -5.74 -5.69
C LEU A 113 -1.58 -4.72 -6.74
N PHE A 114 -0.36 -4.23 -6.60
CA PHE A 114 0.28 -3.35 -7.55
C PHE A 114 0.95 -4.15 -8.66
N ILE A 115 0.68 -3.72 -9.88
CA ILE A 115 1.19 -4.30 -11.12
C ILE A 115 1.68 -3.16 -12.01
N ARG A 116 2.45 -3.47 -13.05
CA ARG A 116 2.82 -2.46 -14.04
C ARG A 116 1.89 -2.55 -15.24
N ASP A 117 1.24 -1.47 -15.62
CA ASP A 117 0.05 -1.52 -16.50
C ASP A 117 0.34 -2.11 -17.87
N ASN A 118 1.57 -1.89 -18.34
CA ASN A 118 2.01 -2.33 -19.65
C ASN A 118 2.65 -3.73 -19.66
N PHE A 119 2.53 -4.54 -18.60
CA PHE A 119 3.23 -5.83 -18.48
C PHE A 119 2.88 -6.84 -19.59
N LEU A 120 1.71 -6.71 -20.22
CA LEU A 120 1.30 -7.58 -21.31
C LEU A 120 1.90 -7.21 -22.67
N ASN A 121 2.37 -5.96 -22.83
CA ASN A 121 2.78 -5.45 -24.15
C ASN A 121 4.28 -5.20 -24.28
N ASP A 122 5.03 -5.18 -23.19
CA ASP A 122 6.43 -4.74 -23.21
C ASP A 122 7.46 -5.86 -23.10
N GLY A 123 7.03 -7.12 -23.21
CA GLY A 123 7.91 -8.28 -23.11
C GLY A 123 8.35 -8.61 -21.68
N SER A 124 7.62 -8.15 -20.65
CA SER A 124 7.90 -8.49 -19.27
C SER A 124 8.07 -10.01 -19.06
N PRO A 125 9.04 -10.43 -18.21
CA PRO A 125 9.27 -11.84 -17.95
C PRO A 125 8.06 -12.49 -17.27
N PRO A 126 7.72 -13.76 -17.58
CA PRO A 126 6.61 -14.45 -16.95
C PRO A 126 6.75 -14.54 -15.42
N ASN A 127 5.67 -14.27 -14.71
CA ASN A 127 5.58 -14.46 -13.27
C ASN A 127 4.86 -15.78 -12.97
N ARG A 128 5.64 -16.78 -12.54
CA ARG A 128 5.13 -18.15 -12.30
C ARG A 128 4.51 -18.31 -10.92
N ILE A 129 4.75 -17.38 -9.99
CA ILE A 129 4.31 -17.50 -8.61
C ILE A 129 2.78 -17.59 -8.51
N PRO A 130 1.96 -16.72 -9.16
CA PRO A 130 0.51 -16.86 -9.14
C PRO A 130 0.02 -18.22 -9.65
N SER A 131 0.64 -18.73 -10.72
CA SER A 131 0.31 -20.05 -11.26
C SER A 131 0.66 -21.17 -10.28
N ASN A 132 1.84 -21.10 -9.64
CA ASN A 132 2.28 -22.09 -8.65
C ASN A 132 1.33 -22.12 -7.44
N LEU A 133 0.99 -20.94 -6.90
CA LEU A 133 0.08 -20.80 -5.75
C LEU A 133 -1.33 -21.31 -6.06
N THR A 134 -1.78 -21.18 -7.31
CA THR A 134 -3.11 -21.61 -7.74
C THR A 134 -3.14 -23.01 -8.37
N LYS A 135 -2.01 -23.73 -8.35
CA LYS A 135 -1.86 -25.05 -9.01
C LYS A 135 -2.27 -25.02 -10.49
N GLY A 136 -1.87 -23.98 -11.20
CA GLY A 136 -2.15 -23.79 -12.62
C GLY A 136 -3.55 -23.26 -12.95
N LYS A 137 -4.36 -22.90 -11.94
CA LYS A 137 -5.74 -22.40 -12.14
C LYS A 137 -5.82 -20.88 -12.23
N ALA A 138 -4.69 -20.18 -12.32
CA ALA A 138 -4.69 -18.74 -12.51
C ALA A 138 -5.37 -18.39 -13.86
N PRO A 139 -6.36 -17.47 -13.87
CA PRO A 139 -7.15 -17.16 -15.07
C PRO A 139 -6.35 -16.47 -16.17
N HIS A 140 -5.24 -15.80 -15.81
CA HIS A 140 -4.38 -15.08 -16.73
C HIS A 140 -2.91 -15.46 -16.51
N LYS A 141 -2.13 -15.38 -17.59
CA LYS A 141 -0.67 -15.50 -17.53
C LYS A 141 -0.10 -14.19 -17.00
N TRP A 142 0.31 -14.19 -15.74
CA TRP A 142 0.93 -13.02 -15.13
C TRP A 142 2.36 -12.84 -15.64
N ALA A 143 2.78 -11.59 -15.84
CA ALA A 143 4.15 -11.23 -16.16
C ALA A 143 4.57 -9.97 -15.40
N GLY A 144 5.89 -9.74 -15.33
CA GLY A 144 6.47 -8.68 -14.53
C GLY A 144 6.43 -8.97 -13.03
N ASN A 145 7.06 -8.09 -12.26
CA ASN A 145 7.01 -8.16 -10.80
C ASN A 145 5.62 -7.73 -10.31
N LEU A 146 5.18 -8.30 -9.19
CA LEU A 146 3.93 -7.91 -8.54
C LEU A 146 4.21 -7.59 -7.06
N LEU A 147 3.44 -6.67 -6.49
CA LEU A 147 3.59 -6.28 -5.08
C LEU A 147 2.22 -6.17 -4.42
N ALA A 148 1.94 -7.00 -3.43
CA ALA A 148 0.74 -6.87 -2.62
C ALA A 148 1.05 -6.10 -1.33
N LEU A 149 0.36 -4.98 -1.12
CA LEU A 149 0.40 -4.21 0.12
C LEU A 149 -0.94 -4.29 0.84
N LYS A 150 -0.92 -4.12 2.16
CA LYS A 150 -2.11 -4.05 3.00
C LYS A 150 -2.51 -2.59 3.21
#